data_AF-A0A969LN05-F1
#
_entry.id   AF-A0A969LN05-F1
#
_cell.length_a   1.000
_cell.length_b   1.000
_cell.length_c   1.000
_cell.angle_alpha   90.00
_cell.angle_beta   90.00
_cell.angle_gamma   90.00
#
_symmetry.space_group_name_H-M   'P 1'
#
loop_
_entity.id
_entity.type
_entity.pdbx_description
1 polymer ?
#
loop_
_entity_poly.entity_id
_entity_poly.type
_entity_poly.pdbx_seq_one_letter_code
_entity_poly.pdbx_strand_id
1 'polypeptide(L)'
;MKRRQFLQAGSVGLAAGLATPAIAQSAPTLRWRLTTTFPKSLDTLYGACEMFSKAIGEMSDQKFQVQVFGPGEIVPPFQVFDAVSTGTVEMGNTASYYFIGKDLAFAFGTAVPFGPNTRQMNAWLTYGGGLDLLNELYKNYNVYGLPFNACYKATNELFTDIAAKNAMFKRLNDSMTAFRNEQYSWHQVCEATYDSYQIRQLSRS
;
A
#
# COMPACT_ATOMS: atom_id res chain seq x y z
N MET A 1 18.43 66.90 -29.96
CA MET A 1 18.36 66.18 -28.67
C MET A 1 17.49 64.93 -28.86
N LYS A 2 18.11 63.80 -29.24
CA LYS A 2 18.54 62.64 -28.41
C LYS A 2 17.41 61.66 -28.01
N ARG A 3 16.88 60.92 -29.00
CA ARG A 3 16.08 59.69 -28.82
C ARG A 3 16.92 58.42 -28.49
N ARG A 4 18.25 58.55 -28.37
CA ARG A 4 19.20 57.45 -28.12
C ARG A 4 19.74 57.37 -26.68
N GLN A 5 19.21 58.16 -25.73
CA GLN A 5 19.67 58.15 -24.34
C GLN A 5 18.83 57.31 -23.38
N PHE A 6 17.78 56.62 -23.84
CA PHE A 6 16.92 55.82 -22.96
C PHE A 6 17.28 54.32 -22.91
N LEU A 7 18.30 53.87 -23.66
CA LEU A 7 18.76 52.48 -23.65
C LEU A 7 20.09 52.27 -22.90
N GLN A 8 20.60 53.29 -22.22
CA GLN A 8 21.93 53.24 -21.59
C GLN A 8 21.97 53.61 -20.09
N ALA A 9 20.83 53.73 -19.43
CA ALA A 9 20.78 54.03 -18.00
C ALA A 9 19.91 53.01 -17.28
N GLY A 10 20.52 52.25 -16.37
CA GLY A 10 19.76 51.58 -15.32
C GLY A 10 19.97 50.08 -15.17
N SER A 11 21.22 49.60 -15.25
CA SER A 11 21.63 48.44 -14.45
C SER A 11 21.61 48.82 -12.96
N VAL A 12 20.44 48.81 -12.32
CA VAL A 12 20.31 48.80 -10.85
C VAL A 12 19.10 47.94 -10.46
N GLY A 13 19.39 46.75 -9.95
CA GLY A 13 18.67 46.20 -8.80
C GLY A 13 17.24 45.70 -9.02
N LEU A 14 17.07 44.66 -9.83
CA LEU A 14 16.18 43.54 -9.50
C LEU A 14 16.76 42.32 -10.20
N ALA A 15 17.73 41.67 -9.55
CA ALA A 15 17.78 40.21 -9.62
C ALA A 15 16.52 39.71 -8.92
N ALA A 16 15.37 39.87 -9.58
CA ALA A 16 14.29 38.94 -9.39
C ALA A 16 14.93 37.61 -9.78
N GLY A 17 15.35 36.85 -8.77
CA GLY A 17 15.63 35.44 -8.95
C GLY A 17 14.41 34.91 -9.65
N LEU A 18 14.52 34.71 -10.96
CA LEU A 18 13.60 33.88 -11.68
C LEU A 18 13.67 32.59 -10.88
N ALA A 19 12.63 32.32 -10.09
CA ALA A 19 12.47 31.05 -9.44
C ALA A 19 12.48 30.06 -10.60
N THR A 20 13.65 29.48 -10.84
CA THR A 20 13.81 28.35 -11.74
C THR A 20 12.73 27.38 -11.30
N PRO A 21 11.81 26.99 -12.19
CA PRO A 21 10.71 26.15 -11.79
C PRO A 21 11.32 24.92 -11.12
N ALA A 22 10.91 24.63 -9.88
CA ALA A 22 11.32 23.45 -9.12
C ALA A 22 10.83 22.12 -9.76
N ILE A 23 10.58 22.13 -11.06
CA ILE A 23 10.00 21.05 -11.87
C ILE A 23 11.10 20.08 -12.35
N ALA A 24 12.37 20.27 -11.98
CA ALA A 24 13.47 19.42 -12.44
C ALA A 24 14.44 18.96 -11.35
N GLN A 25 14.05 18.93 -10.06
CA GLN A 25 14.81 18.12 -9.12
C GLN A 25 14.43 16.65 -9.40
N SER A 26 15.21 16.00 -10.26
CA SER A 26 15.07 14.58 -10.53
C SER A 26 15.00 13.83 -9.20
N ALA A 27 13.89 13.15 -8.94
CA ALA A 27 13.76 12.29 -7.76
C ALA A 27 15.01 11.40 -7.65
N PRO A 28 15.60 11.24 -6.45
CA PRO A 28 16.82 10.47 -6.28
C PRO A 28 16.60 9.02 -6.72
N THR A 29 17.63 8.41 -7.28
CA THR A 29 17.60 6.98 -7.56
C THR A 29 17.70 6.21 -6.24
N LEU A 30 16.66 5.44 -5.90
CA LEU A 30 16.56 4.63 -4.71
C LEU A 30 16.62 3.14 -5.06
N ARG A 31 17.36 2.38 -4.24
CA ARG A 31 17.45 0.92 -4.33
C ARG A 31 17.20 0.34 -2.95
N TRP A 32 16.03 -0.24 -2.74
CA TRP A 32 15.64 -0.83 -1.47
C TRP A 32 15.55 -2.36 -1.57
N ARG A 33 15.69 -3.02 -0.43
CA ARG A 33 15.53 -4.46 -0.28
C ARG A 33 14.24 -4.72 0.48
N LEU A 34 13.42 -5.61 -0.07
CA LEU A 34 12.20 -6.12 0.56
C LEU A 34 12.40 -7.59 0.86
N THR A 35 12.36 -7.96 2.13
CA THR A 35 12.36 -9.38 2.54
C THR A 35 10.93 -9.81 2.91
N THR A 36 10.53 -11.00 2.50
CA THR A 36 9.19 -11.54 2.79
C THR A 36 9.24 -12.83 3.61
N THR A 37 8.24 -13.02 4.47
CA THR A 37 8.05 -14.25 5.24
C THR A 37 7.58 -15.43 4.39
N PHE A 38 7.08 -15.17 3.17
CA PHE A 38 6.41 -16.17 2.34
C PHE A 38 7.37 -16.80 1.33
N PRO A 39 7.33 -18.13 1.13
CA PRO A 39 8.24 -18.82 0.22
C PRO A 39 7.95 -18.46 -1.24
N LYS A 40 8.98 -18.53 -2.11
CA LYS A 40 8.86 -18.22 -3.55
C LYS A 40 7.84 -19.09 -4.29
N SER A 41 7.57 -20.30 -3.78
CA SER A 41 6.55 -21.20 -4.32
C SER A 41 5.12 -20.74 -4.06
N LEU A 42 4.89 -19.84 -3.10
CA LEU A 42 3.59 -19.27 -2.81
C LEU A 42 3.39 -18.00 -3.65
N ASP A 43 3.07 -18.23 -4.92
CA ASP A 43 2.85 -17.22 -5.95
C ASP A 43 1.90 -16.08 -5.53
N THR A 44 0.85 -16.38 -4.77
CA THR A 44 -0.11 -15.38 -4.30
C THR A 44 0.48 -14.33 -3.36
N LEU A 45 1.38 -14.71 -2.44
CA LEU A 45 1.94 -13.80 -1.43
C LEU A 45 3.36 -13.34 -1.79
N TYR A 46 4.19 -14.23 -2.33
CA TYR A 46 5.51 -13.85 -2.83
C TYR A 46 5.39 -13.06 -4.14
N GLY A 47 4.56 -13.52 -5.08
CA GLY A 47 4.33 -12.82 -6.34
C GLY A 47 3.67 -11.45 -6.16
N ALA A 48 2.90 -11.24 -5.08
CA ALA A 48 2.46 -9.91 -4.66
C ALA A 48 3.63 -8.94 -4.43
N CYS A 49 4.72 -9.39 -3.80
CA CYS A 49 5.92 -8.59 -3.60
C CYS A 49 6.63 -8.26 -4.92
N GLU A 50 6.69 -9.23 -5.84
CA GLU A 50 7.27 -9.01 -7.17
C GLU A 50 6.45 -8.04 -8.01
N MET A 51 5.12 -8.15 -7.98
CA MET A 51 4.22 -7.20 -8.63
C MET A 51 4.40 -5.78 -8.07
N PHE A 52 4.51 -5.64 -6.76
CA PHE A 52 4.78 -4.36 -6.11
C PHE A 52 6.13 -3.77 -6.53
N SER A 53 7.19 -4.57 -6.52
CA SER A 53 8.52 -4.17 -6.98
C SER A 53 8.49 -3.65 -8.42
N LYS A 54 7.84 -4.41 -9.32
CA LYS A 54 7.67 -4.02 -10.72
C LYS A 54 6.88 -2.73 -10.86
N ALA A 55 5.74 -2.60 -10.19
CA ALA A 55 4.89 -1.42 -10.25
C ALA A 55 5.61 -0.15 -9.78
N ILE A 56 6.38 -0.22 -8.69
CA ILE A 56 7.20 0.91 -8.22
C ILE A 56 8.27 1.27 -9.26
N GLY A 57 8.95 0.27 -9.82
CA GLY A 57 9.93 0.49 -10.89
C GLY A 57 9.31 1.21 -12.09
N GLU A 58 8.16 0.74 -12.57
CA GLU A 58 7.47 1.34 -13.72
C GLU A 58 6.95 2.75 -13.42
N MET A 59 6.28 2.96 -12.28
CA MET A 59 5.74 4.27 -11.89
C MET A 59 6.80 5.34 -11.63
N SER A 60 8.04 4.92 -11.35
CA SER A 60 9.15 5.82 -11.03
C SER A 60 10.14 6.01 -12.19
N ASP A 61 9.83 5.54 -13.40
CA ASP A 61 10.79 5.48 -14.52
C ASP A 61 12.11 4.80 -14.12
N GLN A 62 12.00 3.70 -13.36
CA GLN A 62 13.10 2.90 -12.80
C GLN A 62 14.00 3.65 -11.81
N LYS A 63 13.59 4.84 -11.33
CA LYS A 63 14.33 5.58 -10.31
C LYS A 63 14.20 4.96 -8.93
N PHE A 64 13.10 4.30 -8.63
CA PHE A 64 12.95 3.53 -7.40
C PHE A 64 12.85 2.05 -7.73
N GLN A 65 13.85 1.28 -7.32
CA GLN A 65 13.92 -0.17 -7.54
C GLN A 65 13.88 -0.89 -6.20
N VAL A 66 13.01 -1.90 -6.10
CA VAL A 66 12.89 -2.75 -4.92
C VAL A 66 13.30 -4.16 -5.27
N GLN A 67 14.33 -4.71 -4.63
CA GLN A 67 14.72 -6.11 -4.82
C GLN A 67 14.02 -6.98 -3.78
N VAL A 68 13.32 -8.03 -4.24
CA VAL A 68 12.56 -8.94 -3.37
C VAL A 68 13.41 -10.15 -2.99
N PHE A 69 13.41 -10.49 -1.71
CA PHE A 69 14.14 -11.60 -1.11
C PHE A 69 13.17 -12.53 -0.36
N GLY A 70 13.32 -13.83 -0.60
CA GLY A 70 12.54 -14.86 0.08
C GLY A 70 13.04 -15.15 1.51
N PRO A 71 12.36 -16.09 2.20
CA PRO A 71 12.71 -16.50 3.55
C PRO A 71 14.15 -17.01 3.63
N GLY A 72 14.93 -16.49 4.58
CA GLY A 72 16.30 -16.93 4.84
C GLY A 72 17.37 -16.35 3.91
N GLU A 73 17.00 -15.60 2.86
CA GLU A 73 17.98 -14.98 1.96
C GLU A 73 18.68 -13.75 2.58
N ILE A 74 17.98 -13.04 3.48
CA ILE A 74 18.57 -11.96 4.30
C ILE A 74 18.44 -12.28 5.78
N VAL A 75 17.22 -12.61 6.22
CA VAL A 75 16.90 -12.99 7.60
C VAL A 75 15.95 -14.19 7.64
N PRO A 76 15.91 -14.95 8.75
CA PRO A 76 14.86 -15.93 9.00
C PRO A 76 13.45 -15.34 8.84
N PRO A 77 12.45 -16.13 8.39
CA PRO A 77 11.11 -15.62 8.05
C PRO A 77 10.43 -14.85 9.20
N PHE A 78 10.47 -15.35 10.44
CA PHE A 78 9.83 -14.65 11.56
C PHE A 78 10.65 -13.49 12.13
N GLN A 79 11.73 -13.08 11.48
CA GLN A 79 12.54 -11.91 11.85
C GLN A 79 12.36 -10.72 10.90
N VAL A 80 11.48 -10.81 9.89
CA VAL A 80 11.26 -9.74 8.90
C VAL A 80 10.93 -8.39 9.55
N PHE A 81 10.04 -8.36 10.56
CA PHE A 81 9.69 -7.11 11.25
C PHE A 81 10.88 -6.51 12.00
N ASP A 82 11.67 -7.34 12.68
CA ASP A 82 12.88 -6.90 13.41
C ASP A 82 13.98 -6.40 12.46
N ALA A 83 14.07 -7.01 11.28
CA ALA A 83 15.01 -6.58 10.25
C ALA A 83 14.66 -5.18 9.71
N VAL A 84 13.37 -4.86 9.55
CA VAL A 84 12.93 -3.50 9.20
C VAL A 84 13.14 -2.54 10.38
N SER A 85 12.73 -2.95 11.58
CA SER A 85 12.84 -2.15 12.81
C SER A 85 14.26 -1.63 13.07
N THR A 86 15.24 -2.51 12.86
CA THR A 86 16.68 -2.20 13.05
C THR A 86 17.35 -1.57 11.84
N GLY A 87 16.64 -1.39 10.71
CA GLY A 87 17.21 -0.86 9.47
C GLY A 87 18.15 -1.82 8.74
N THR A 88 18.10 -3.12 9.05
CA THR A 88 18.85 -4.16 8.32
C THR A 88 18.39 -4.25 6.86
N VAL A 89 17.10 -4.05 6.63
CA VAL A 89 16.43 -3.90 5.32
C VAL A 89 15.47 -2.73 5.36
N GLU A 90 15.22 -2.10 4.22
CA GLU A 90 14.37 -0.91 4.13
C GLU A 90 12.88 -1.29 4.12
N MET A 91 12.55 -2.51 3.68
CA MET A 91 11.17 -3.01 3.60
C MET A 91 11.02 -4.46 4.03
N GLY A 92 9.83 -4.77 4.56
CA GLY A 92 9.43 -6.13 4.91
C GLY A 92 8.00 -6.39 4.47
N ASN A 93 7.74 -7.60 3.99
CA ASN A 93 6.38 -8.12 3.77
C ASN A 93 6.15 -9.29 4.72
N THR A 94 5.15 -9.13 5.59
CA THR A 94 4.85 -10.09 6.66
C THR A 94 3.39 -9.90 7.07
N ALA A 95 2.93 -10.75 7.97
CA ALA A 95 1.66 -10.58 8.64
C ALA A 95 1.91 -10.17 10.10
N SER A 96 1.32 -9.05 10.50
CA SER A 96 1.49 -8.41 11.82
C SER A 96 1.28 -9.39 12.99
N TYR A 97 0.28 -10.25 12.91
CA TYR A 97 -0.03 -11.22 13.97
C TYR A 97 1.10 -12.24 14.30
N TYR A 98 2.17 -12.35 13.49
CA TYR A 98 3.33 -13.17 13.83
C TYR A 98 4.13 -12.58 15.00
N PHE A 99 3.90 -11.30 15.31
CA PHE A 99 4.64 -10.56 16.33
C PHE A 99 3.82 -10.28 17.59
N ILE A 100 2.74 -11.03 17.84
CA ILE A 100 1.93 -10.92 19.07
C ILE A 100 2.74 -11.17 20.35
N GLY A 101 3.88 -11.85 20.25
CA GLY A 101 4.81 -12.01 21.37
C GLY A 101 5.53 -10.72 21.79
N LYS A 102 5.51 -9.68 20.94
CA LYS A 102 6.00 -8.33 21.28
C LYS A 102 4.91 -7.50 21.95
N ASP A 103 3.72 -7.48 21.34
CA ASP A 103 2.51 -6.88 21.90
C ASP A 103 1.28 -7.58 21.26
N LEU A 104 0.31 -8.00 22.07
CA LEU A 104 -0.90 -8.67 21.59
C LEU A 104 -1.70 -7.83 20.58
N ALA A 105 -1.58 -6.50 20.63
CA ALA A 105 -2.23 -5.58 19.70
C ALA A 105 -1.83 -5.81 18.23
N PHE A 106 -0.66 -6.41 17.97
CA PHE A 106 -0.24 -6.79 16.61
C PHE A 106 -1.24 -7.73 15.91
N ALA A 107 -2.06 -8.46 16.65
CA ALA A 107 -3.09 -9.33 16.07
C ALA A 107 -4.08 -8.55 15.17
N PHE A 108 -4.44 -7.33 15.56
CA PHE A 108 -5.39 -6.48 14.83
C PHE A 108 -4.84 -5.98 13.50
N GLY A 109 -3.52 -6.02 13.28
CA GLY A 109 -2.91 -5.69 11.99
C GLY A 109 -3.06 -6.77 10.93
N THR A 110 -3.66 -7.93 11.24
CA THR A 110 -3.85 -9.02 10.27
C THR A 110 -5.23 -9.64 10.39
N ALA A 111 -5.51 -10.32 11.50
CA ALA A 111 -6.76 -11.03 11.73
C ALA A 111 -6.86 -11.42 13.21
N VAL A 112 -8.08 -11.31 13.75
CA VAL A 112 -8.45 -11.84 15.06
C VAL A 112 -9.62 -12.82 14.88
N PRO A 113 -9.78 -13.85 15.75
CA PRO A 113 -10.95 -14.73 15.71
C PRO A 113 -12.25 -13.91 15.79
N PHE A 114 -13.22 -14.26 14.95
CA PHE A 114 -14.49 -13.51 14.81
C PHE A 114 -14.31 -12.02 14.43
N GLY A 115 -13.17 -11.69 13.82
CA GLY A 115 -12.87 -10.35 13.33
C GLY A 115 -13.53 -10.01 11.98
N PRO A 116 -13.19 -8.83 11.43
CA PRO A 116 -13.77 -8.35 10.18
C PRO A 116 -13.39 -9.22 8.99
N ASN A 117 -14.29 -9.32 8.01
CA ASN A 117 -13.94 -9.82 6.69
C ASN A 117 -13.04 -8.81 5.93
N THR A 118 -12.48 -9.20 4.78
CA THR A 118 -11.54 -8.36 4.01
C THR A 118 -12.07 -6.97 3.69
N ARG A 119 -13.37 -6.83 3.37
CA ARG A 119 -13.94 -5.52 3.03
C ARG A 119 -14.03 -4.62 4.25
N GLN A 120 -14.49 -5.16 5.38
CA GLN A 120 -14.57 -4.44 6.65
C GLN A 120 -13.17 -4.05 7.14
N MET A 121 -12.19 -4.96 7.03
CA MET A 121 -10.80 -4.68 7.39
C MET A 121 -10.22 -3.55 6.55
N ASN A 122 -10.39 -3.59 5.23
CA ASN A 122 -9.91 -2.52 4.35
C ASN A 122 -10.60 -1.18 4.62
N ALA A 123 -11.91 -1.19 4.90
CA ALA A 123 -12.65 0.02 5.26
C ALA A 123 -12.13 0.61 6.57
N TRP A 124 -11.92 -0.21 7.60
CA TRP A 124 -11.39 0.22 8.88
C TRP A 124 -9.96 0.78 8.76
N LEU A 125 -9.07 0.08 8.05
CA LEU A 125 -7.70 0.53 7.83
C LEU A 125 -7.63 1.84 7.05
N THR A 126 -8.46 2.02 6.02
CA THR A 126 -8.37 3.18 5.12
C THR A 126 -9.15 4.40 5.63
N TYR A 127 -10.33 4.18 6.22
CA TYR A 127 -11.29 5.24 6.55
C TYR A 127 -11.71 5.25 8.02
N GLY A 128 -11.58 4.12 8.72
CA GLY A 128 -11.98 3.99 10.13
C GLY A 128 -10.90 4.30 11.15
N GLY A 129 -9.76 4.89 10.72
CA GLY A 129 -8.62 5.21 11.59
C GLY A 129 -7.77 4.00 12.02
N GLY A 130 -8.04 2.81 11.49
CA GLY A 130 -7.35 1.59 11.90
C GLY A 130 -5.86 1.59 11.56
N LEU A 131 -5.49 2.12 10.40
CA LEU A 131 -4.08 2.22 10.01
C LEU A 131 -3.30 3.21 10.88
N ASP A 132 -3.92 4.30 11.31
CA ASP A 132 -3.29 5.29 12.17
C ASP A 132 -2.96 4.69 13.54
N LEU A 133 -3.91 3.96 14.15
CA LEU A 133 -3.69 3.25 15.42
C LEU A 133 -2.61 2.17 15.31
N LEU A 134 -2.60 1.41 14.21
CA LEU A 134 -1.55 0.42 13.96
C LEU A 134 -0.18 1.09 13.79
N ASN A 135 -0.12 2.24 13.12
CA ASN A 135 1.13 2.97 12.96
C ASN A 135 1.60 3.65 14.25
N GLU A 136 0.68 4.03 15.16
CA GLU A 136 1.05 4.44 16.52
C GLU A 136 1.76 3.31 17.27
N LEU A 137 1.24 2.07 17.16
CA LEU A 137 1.89 0.89 17.71
C LEU A 137 3.25 0.61 17.05
N TYR A 138 3.31 0.58 15.71
CA TYR A 138 4.53 0.24 14.97
C TYR A 138 5.64 1.28 15.12
N LYS A 139 5.28 2.54 15.39
CA LYS A 139 6.24 3.62 15.65
C LYS A 139 7.16 3.30 16.83
N ASN A 140 6.69 2.58 17.84
CA ASN A 140 7.51 2.12 18.96
C ASN A 140 8.67 1.21 18.53
N TYR A 141 8.60 0.69 17.30
CA TYR A 141 9.59 -0.18 16.69
C TYR A 141 10.25 0.46 15.46
N ASN A 142 10.12 1.77 15.24
CA ASN A 142 10.66 2.44 14.05
C ASN A 142 10.15 1.85 12.72
N VAL A 143 8.91 1.34 12.72
CA VAL A 143 8.26 0.76 11.53
C VAL A 143 7.06 1.61 11.14
N TYR A 144 6.89 1.81 9.84
CA TYR A 144 5.66 2.35 9.26
C TYR A 144 4.98 1.26 8.43
N GLY A 145 3.78 0.88 8.84
CA GLY A 145 2.97 -0.13 8.20
C GLY A 145 2.10 0.46 7.09
N LEU A 146 2.01 -0.28 5.99
CA LEU A 146 1.06 -0.02 4.91
C LEU A 146 0.32 -1.31 4.60
N PRO A 147 -1.03 -1.29 4.51
CA PRO A 147 -1.76 -2.41 3.95
C PRO A 147 -1.25 -2.63 2.52
N PHE A 148 -1.01 -3.88 2.16
CA PHE A 148 -0.54 -4.24 0.82
C PHE A 148 -1.67 -4.17 -0.23
N ASN A 149 -2.43 -3.05 -0.21
CA ASN A 149 -3.61 -2.82 -1.04
C ASN A 149 -3.25 -2.53 -2.50
N ALA A 150 -1.97 -2.29 -2.80
CA ALA A 150 -1.43 -2.23 -4.17
C ALA A 150 -1.72 -3.53 -4.95
N CYS A 151 -1.82 -4.68 -4.26
CA CYS A 151 -2.25 -5.91 -4.89
C CYS A 151 -3.71 -5.90 -5.33
N TYR A 152 -4.60 -5.09 -4.78
CA TYR A 152 -5.97 -5.03 -5.28
C TYR A 152 -6.00 -4.53 -6.73
N LYS A 153 -5.27 -3.45 -7.03
CA LYS A 153 -5.19 -2.93 -8.41
C LYS A 153 -4.44 -3.90 -9.33
N ALA A 154 -3.27 -4.38 -8.90
CA ALA A 154 -2.46 -5.31 -9.69
C ALA A 154 -3.14 -6.68 -9.91
N THR A 155 -3.90 -7.21 -8.95
CA THR A 155 -4.70 -8.44 -9.10
C THR A 155 -5.84 -8.23 -10.10
N ASN A 156 -6.51 -7.07 -10.09
CA ASN A 156 -7.54 -6.78 -11.10
C ASN A 156 -6.92 -6.58 -12.49
N GLU A 157 -5.73 -5.98 -12.60
CA GLU A 157 -4.97 -5.87 -13.87
C GLU A 157 -4.53 -7.26 -14.37
N LEU A 158 -3.96 -8.11 -13.50
CA LEU A 158 -3.60 -9.50 -13.82
C LEU A 158 -4.81 -10.33 -14.26
N PHE A 159 -5.94 -10.21 -13.57
CA PHE A 159 -7.16 -10.91 -13.95
C PHE A 159 -7.69 -10.44 -15.31
N THR A 160 -7.50 -9.15 -15.64
CA THR A 160 -7.79 -8.62 -16.97
C THR A 160 -6.89 -9.25 -18.03
N ASP A 161 -5.58 -9.35 -17.77
CA ASP A 161 -4.61 -9.98 -18.67
C ASP A 161 -4.87 -11.47 -18.89
N ILE A 162 -5.23 -12.22 -17.84
CA ILE A 162 -5.59 -13.64 -17.93
C ILE A 162 -6.91 -13.79 -18.68
N ALA A 163 -7.90 -12.93 -18.40
CA ALA A 163 -9.18 -12.93 -19.10
C ALA A 163 -9.03 -12.66 -20.61
N ALA A 164 -8.07 -11.81 -21.01
CA ALA A 164 -7.78 -11.58 -22.42
C ALA A 164 -7.25 -12.84 -23.14
N LYS A 165 -6.65 -13.77 -22.40
CA LYS A 165 -5.98 -14.97 -22.94
C LYS A 165 -6.77 -16.27 -22.72
N ASN A 166 -7.76 -16.28 -21.83
CA ASN A 166 -8.55 -17.46 -21.48
C ASN A 166 -10.05 -17.13 -21.39
N ALA A 167 -10.81 -17.62 -22.37
CA ALA A 167 -12.23 -17.33 -22.51
C ALA A 167 -13.08 -17.85 -21.32
N MET A 168 -12.73 -19.00 -20.74
CA MET A 168 -13.43 -19.53 -19.57
C MET A 168 -13.12 -18.73 -18.31
N PHE A 169 -11.86 -18.34 -18.12
CA PHE A 169 -11.45 -17.44 -17.05
C PHE A 169 -12.18 -16.10 -17.15
N LYS A 170 -12.25 -15.51 -18.36
CA LYS A 170 -13.01 -14.28 -18.59
C LYS A 170 -14.47 -14.44 -18.18
N ARG A 171 -15.15 -15.50 -18.63
CA ARG A 171 -16.56 -15.74 -18.33
C ARG A 171 -16.82 -15.83 -16.81
N LEU A 172 -15.94 -16.53 -16.09
CA LEU A 172 -16.02 -16.67 -14.64
C LEU A 172 -15.69 -15.36 -13.91
N ASN A 173 -14.66 -14.64 -14.36
CA ASN A 173 -14.25 -13.36 -13.78
C ASN A 173 -15.30 -12.26 -14.00
N ASP A 174 -15.92 -12.20 -15.18
CA ASP A 174 -17.02 -11.27 -15.49
C ASP A 174 -18.23 -11.58 -14.60
N SER A 175 -18.62 -12.86 -14.49
CA SER A 175 -19.71 -13.31 -13.62
C SER A 175 -19.46 -12.96 -12.15
N MET A 176 -18.26 -13.26 -11.65
CA MET A 176 -17.84 -12.94 -10.28
C MET A 176 -17.80 -11.43 -10.04
N THR A 177 -17.35 -10.64 -11.01
CA THR A 177 -17.29 -9.18 -10.89
C THR A 177 -18.69 -8.57 -10.88
N ALA A 178 -19.59 -9.04 -11.76
CA ALA A 178 -20.98 -8.63 -11.79
C ALA A 178 -21.68 -8.98 -10.47
N PHE A 179 -21.52 -10.22 -9.99
CA PHE A 179 -22.03 -10.65 -8.71
C PHE A 179 -21.47 -9.80 -7.57
N ARG A 180 -20.15 -9.55 -7.52
CA ARG A 180 -19.51 -8.69 -6.51
C ARG A 180 -20.12 -7.29 -6.50
N ASN A 181 -20.34 -6.70 -7.67
CA ASN A 181 -20.92 -5.36 -7.82
C ASN A 181 -22.37 -5.29 -7.31
N GLU A 182 -23.17 -6.33 -7.55
CA GLU A 182 -24.54 -6.45 -7.02
C GLU A 182 -24.57 -6.84 -5.54
N GLN A 183 -23.59 -7.62 -5.08
CA GLN A 183 -23.48 -8.06 -3.70
C GLN A 183 -23.39 -6.86 -2.76
N TYR A 184 -22.76 -5.75 -3.18
CA TYR A 184 -22.73 -4.51 -2.41
C TYR A 184 -24.14 -4.00 -2.04
N SER A 185 -25.11 -4.11 -2.95
CA SER A 185 -26.51 -3.75 -2.71
C SER A 185 -27.21 -4.78 -1.83
N TRP A 186 -26.91 -6.07 -2.00
CA TRP A 186 -27.45 -7.13 -1.13
C TRP A 186 -26.93 -7.04 0.31
N HIS A 187 -25.67 -6.62 0.50
CA HIS A 187 -25.11 -6.35 1.83
C HIS A 187 -25.83 -5.18 2.54
N GLN A 188 -26.32 -4.17 1.81
CA GLN A 188 -27.17 -3.14 2.40
C GLN A 188 -28.50 -3.69 2.92
N VAL A 189 -29.04 -4.74 2.30
CA VAL A 189 -30.31 -5.34 2.71
C VAL A 189 -30.11 -6.35 3.84
N CYS A 190 -29.12 -7.23 3.72
CA CYS A 190 -28.91 -8.36 4.62
C CYS A 190 -28.05 -8.01 5.84
N GLU A 191 -26.99 -7.23 5.67
CA GLU A 191 -26.06 -6.90 6.76
C GLU A 191 -26.46 -5.59 7.46
N ALA A 192 -26.90 -4.56 6.71
CA ALA A 192 -27.24 -3.28 7.35
C ALA A 192 -28.46 -3.38 8.28
N THR A 193 -29.39 -4.32 8.06
CA THR A 193 -30.49 -4.58 9.01
C THR A 193 -29.99 -5.21 10.30
N TYR A 194 -29.01 -6.13 10.22
CA TYR A 194 -28.36 -6.73 11.39
C TYR A 194 -27.48 -5.71 12.13
N ASP A 195 -26.66 -4.95 11.42
CA ASP A 195 -25.82 -3.89 11.98
C ASP A 195 -26.69 -2.78 12.61
N SER A 196 -27.79 -2.37 11.96
CA SER A 196 -28.75 -1.42 12.54
C SER A 196 -29.46 -1.96 13.78
N TYR A 197 -29.60 -3.27 13.91
CA TYR A 197 -30.10 -3.89 15.13
C TYR A 197 -29.05 -3.85 16.25
N GLN A 198 -27.81 -4.27 15.95
CA GLN A 198 -26.67 -4.22 16.88
C GLN A 198 -26.41 -2.80 17.40
N ILE A 199 -26.39 -1.79 16.52
CA ILE A 199 -26.22 -0.37 16.86
C ILE A 199 -27.31 0.13 17.82
N ARG A 200 -28.56 -0.30 17.61
CA ARG A 200 -29.67 0.04 18.53
C ARG A 200 -29.50 -0.59 19.91
N GLN A 201 -28.88 -1.76 20.01
CA GLN A 201 -28.58 -2.39 21.31
C GLN A 201 -27.44 -1.68 22.04
N LEU A 202 -26.42 -1.22 21.33
CA LEU A 202 -25.32 -0.41 21.91
C LEU A 202 -25.79 0.94 22.47
N SER A 203 -26.81 1.56 21.87
CA SER A 203 -27.38 2.83 22.39
C SER A 203 -28.22 2.67 23.67
N ARG A 204 -28.42 1.43 24.15
CA ARG A 204 -29.27 1.09 25.29
C ARG A 204 -28.49 0.51 26.48
N SER A 205 -27.18 0.40 26.38
CA SER A 205 -26.25 0.09 27.49
C SER A 205 -25.54 1.34 27.97
#